data_AF-A0A2T7DP59-F1
#
_entry.id   AF-A0A2T7DP59-F1
#
_cell.length_a   1.000
_cell.length_b   1.000
_cell.length_c   1.000
_cell.angle_alpha   90.00
_cell.angle_beta   90.00
_cell.angle_gamma   90.00
#
_symmetry.space_group_name_H-M   'P 1'
#
loop_
_entity.id
_entity.type
_entity.pdbx_description
1 polymer ?
#
loop_
_entity_poly.entity_id
_entity_poly.type
_entity_poly.pdbx_seq_one_letter_code
_entity_poly.pdbx_strand_id
1 'polypeptide(L)'
;MIPGIAPKPAAPPVASVPQPRHMFVFGAGFVGRYVSEHLLAQGWQVSGTCTSPAKKRELEMLGVKASVFDATESNSSLQSIHSLQQATHLLISIPPIPGIGDPLLNLNEDLRRILSDGNLEWLCYLSSTSVYGDCGGALVDEDHMVNPKSESAKLRYEAEKGWLNLVNHLNLSAFIFRLGGIYGPGRSD
;
A
#
# COMPACT_ATOMS: atom_id res chain seq x y z
N MET A 1 -44.39 -18.69 -43.70
CA MET A 1 -43.62 -17.51 -43.22
C MET A 1 -44.08 -17.23 -41.80
N ILE A 2 -43.24 -17.47 -40.79
CA ILE A 2 -43.55 -17.22 -39.38
C ILE A 2 -43.03 -15.80 -39.06
N PRO A 3 -43.81 -14.90 -38.42
CA PRO A 3 -43.34 -13.56 -38.09
C PRO A 3 -42.22 -13.61 -37.04
N GLY A 4 -41.11 -12.93 -37.31
CA GLY A 4 -39.96 -12.83 -36.42
C GLY A 4 -40.29 -12.06 -35.14
N ILE A 5 -40.05 -12.69 -33.99
CA ILE A 5 -40.07 -12.06 -32.67
C ILE A 5 -38.82 -11.17 -32.57
N ALA A 6 -39.01 -9.87 -32.39
CA ALA A 6 -37.92 -8.96 -32.10
C ALA A 6 -37.27 -9.29 -30.74
N PRO A 7 -35.93 -9.27 -30.62
CA PRO A 7 -35.27 -9.52 -29.35
C PRO A 7 -35.58 -8.41 -28.34
N LYS A 8 -35.91 -8.83 -27.12
CA LYS A 8 -36.19 -7.95 -25.97
C LYS A 8 -34.94 -7.08 -25.69
N PRO A 9 -35.09 -5.75 -25.51
CA PRO A 9 -33.96 -4.89 -25.19
C PRO A 9 -33.32 -5.32 -23.87
N ALA A 10 -31.98 -5.31 -23.84
CA ALA A 10 -31.21 -5.63 -22.65
C ALA A 10 -31.59 -4.68 -21.51
N ALA A 11 -31.73 -5.23 -20.30
CA ALA A 11 -31.96 -4.43 -19.11
C ALA A 11 -30.79 -3.43 -18.93
N PRO A 12 -31.06 -2.19 -18.48
CA PRO A 12 -30.00 -1.23 -18.18
C PRO A 12 -29.04 -1.82 -17.14
N PRO A 13 -27.74 -1.49 -17.19
CA PRO A 13 -26.79 -1.95 -16.20
C PRO A 13 -27.28 -1.53 -14.81
N VAL A 14 -27.36 -2.50 -13.91
CA VAL A 14 -27.67 -2.23 -12.50
C VAL A 14 -26.57 -1.30 -11.99
N ALA A 15 -26.95 -0.09 -11.57
CA ALA A 15 -26.01 0.83 -10.94
C ALA A 15 -25.38 0.13 -9.74
N SER A 16 -24.06 -0.04 -9.76
CA SER A 16 -23.32 -0.67 -8.67
C SER A 16 -23.53 0.13 -7.40
N VAL A 17 -23.93 -0.56 -6.32
CA VAL A 17 -23.90 0.02 -4.98
C VAL A 17 -22.45 0.49 -4.73
N PRO A 18 -22.21 1.73 -4.25
CA PRO A 18 -20.86 2.18 -3.93
C PRO A 18 -20.24 1.20 -2.93
N GLN A 19 -19.19 0.49 -3.36
CA GLN A 19 -18.42 -0.38 -2.48
C GLN A 19 -17.81 0.51 -1.38
N PRO A 20 -17.92 0.13 -0.10
CA PRO A 20 -17.36 0.93 0.97
C PRO A 20 -15.83 0.97 0.85
N ARG A 21 -15.26 2.17 0.79
CA ARG A 21 -13.81 2.35 0.63
C ARG A 21 -13.07 1.77 1.82
N HIS A 22 -12.10 0.91 1.52
CA HIS A 22 -11.28 0.21 2.50
C HIS A 22 -9.80 0.43 2.20
N MET A 23 -9.12 1.09 3.14
CA MET A 23 -7.66 1.25 3.17
C MET A 23 -7.01 0.11 3.95
N PHE A 24 -6.07 -0.58 3.32
CA PHE A 24 -5.16 -1.49 4.00
C PHE A 24 -3.78 -0.85 4.14
N VAL A 25 -3.23 -0.82 5.36
CA VAL A 25 -1.92 -0.24 5.65
C VAL A 25 -0.93 -1.33 6.05
N PHE A 26 0.03 -1.62 5.18
CA PHE A 26 1.20 -2.41 5.57
C PHE A 26 2.16 -1.54 6.38
N GLY A 27 2.40 -1.92 7.64
CA GLY A 27 3.26 -1.18 8.55
C GLY A 27 2.60 0.09 9.08
N ALA A 28 1.53 -0.05 9.87
CA ALA A 28 0.81 1.03 10.53
C ALA A 28 1.60 1.64 11.72
N GLY A 29 2.84 2.04 11.43
CA GLY A 29 3.70 2.82 12.31
C GLY A 29 3.30 4.30 12.32
N PHE A 30 4.28 5.20 12.42
CA PHE A 30 4.02 6.64 12.58
C PHE A 30 3.10 7.22 11.49
N VAL A 31 3.52 7.20 10.22
CA VAL A 31 2.73 7.77 9.11
C VAL A 31 1.43 6.99 8.91
N GLY A 32 1.52 5.66 8.89
CA GLY A 32 0.36 4.79 8.68
C GLY A 32 -0.74 5.02 9.72
N ARG A 33 -0.38 5.32 10.97
CA ARG A 33 -1.35 5.68 12.02
C ARG A 33 -2.07 6.99 11.72
N TYR A 34 -1.36 8.06 11.37
CA TYR A 34 -2.01 9.35 11.04
C TYR A 34 -2.94 9.21 9.82
N VAL A 35 -2.52 8.47 8.79
CA VAL A 35 -3.38 8.17 7.64
C VAL A 35 -4.62 7.39 8.08
N SER A 36 -4.44 6.38 8.93
CA SER A 36 -5.55 5.55 9.44
C SER A 36 -6.58 6.38 10.22
N GLU A 37 -6.13 7.19 11.17
CA GLU A 37 -7.00 8.06 11.97
C GLU A 37 -7.79 9.04 11.07
N HIS A 38 -7.11 9.65 10.10
CA HIS A 38 -7.74 10.59 9.17
C HIS A 38 -8.82 9.91 8.31
N LEU A 39 -8.55 8.72 7.78
CA LEU A 39 -9.50 8.00 6.92
C LEU A 39 -10.68 7.45 7.73
N LEU A 40 -10.45 6.95 8.95
CA LEU A 40 -11.52 6.53 9.85
C LEU A 40 -12.48 7.68 10.16
N ALA A 41 -11.95 8.89 10.39
CA ALA A 41 -12.77 10.09 10.62
C ALA A 41 -13.63 10.48 9.39
N GLN A 42 -13.23 10.05 8.19
CA GLN A 42 -14.00 10.21 6.95
C GLN A 42 -14.96 9.03 6.67
N GLY A 43 -15.09 8.08 7.59
CA GLY A 43 -15.99 6.92 7.45
C GLY A 43 -15.42 5.79 6.58
N TRP A 44 -14.12 5.79 6.30
CA TRP A 44 -13.49 4.66 5.60
C TRP A 44 -13.34 3.47 6.55
N GLN A 45 -13.35 2.27 5.97
CA GLN A 45 -12.82 1.10 6.66
C GLN A 45 -11.30 1.13 6.61
N VAL A 46 -10.64 0.83 7.73
CA VAL A 46 -9.18 0.75 7.78
C VAL A 46 -8.73 -0.54 8.44
N SER A 47 -7.82 -1.25 7.79
CA SER A 47 -7.09 -2.37 8.37
C SER A 47 -5.60 -2.19 8.17
N GLY A 48 -4.78 -2.90 8.94
CA GLY A 48 -3.34 -2.83 8.71
C GLY A 48 -2.52 -3.82 9.51
N THR A 49 -1.21 -3.77 9.31
CA THR A 49 -0.25 -4.63 10.00
C THR A 49 0.68 -3.84 10.91
N CYS A 50 1.12 -4.50 11.97
CA CYS A 50 2.21 -4.05 12.84
C CYS A 50 3.02 -5.26 13.31
N THR A 51 4.19 -5.05 13.91
CA THR A 51 5.08 -6.15 14.34
C THR A 51 4.92 -6.54 15.82
N SER A 52 4.13 -5.80 16.61
CA SER A 52 3.97 -6.09 18.04
C SER A 52 2.50 -6.18 18.49
N PRO A 53 2.18 -7.09 19.43
CA PRO A 53 0.84 -7.17 20.02
C PRO A 53 0.42 -5.91 20.77
N ALA A 54 1.37 -5.16 21.35
CA ALA A 54 1.08 -3.88 21.98
C ALA A 54 0.58 -2.86 20.96
N LYS A 55 1.28 -2.73 19.83
CA LYS A 55 0.90 -1.82 18.74
C LYS A 55 -0.42 -2.20 18.10
N LYS A 56 -0.69 -3.51 17.99
CA LYS A 56 -1.98 -4.02 17.53
C LYS A 56 -3.13 -3.46 18.40
N ARG A 57 -3.02 -3.57 19.72
CA ARG A 57 -4.05 -3.06 20.64
C ARG A 57 -4.24 -1.55 20.52
N GLU A 58 -3.16 -0.79 20.37
CA GLU A 58 -3.24 0.65 20.12
C GLU A 58 -4.02 0.97 18.85
N LEU A 59 -3.76 0.26 17.75
CA LEU A 59 -4.45 0.44 16.48
C LEU A 59 -5.92 0.03 16.56
N GLU A 60 -6.23 -1.06 17.25
CA GLU A 60 -7.60 -1.53 17.46
C GLU A 60 -8.42 -0.51 18.28
N MET A 61 -7.83 0.14 19.29
CA MET A 61 -8.48 1.21 20.04
C MET A 61 -8.83 2.44 19.18
N LEU A 62 -8.12 2.65 18.06
CA LEU A 62 -8.46 3.70 17.10
C LEU A 62 -9.59 3.29 16.14
N GLY A 63 -9.95 2.01 16.10
CA GLY A 63 -10.89 1.45 15.13
C GLY A 63 -10.25 0.79 13.91
N VAL A 64 -8.92 0.62 13.89
CA VAL A 64 -8.23 -0.13 12.82
C VAL A 64 -8.34 -1.63 13.06
N LYS A 65 -8.75 -2.39 12.05
CA LYS A 65 -8.66 -3.87 12.09
C LYS A 65 -7.20 -4.29 11.89
N ALA A 66 -6.48 -4.55 12.98
CA ALA A 66 -5.02 -4.77 12.95
C ALA A 66 -4.62 -6.25 13.09
N SER A 67 -3.57 -6.63 12.35
CA SER A 67 -2.92 -7.95 12.44
C SER A 67 -1.44 -7.80 12.81
N VAL A 68 -0.94 -8.72 13.65
CA VAL A 68 0.51 -8.83 13.86
C VAL A 68 1.09 -9.59 12.68
N PHE A 69 2.04 -8.98 11.98
CA PHE A 69 2.67 -9.54 10.79
C PHE A 69 4.06 -8.94 10.60
N ASP A 70 5.04 -9.81 10.43
CA ASP A 70 6.43 -9.45 10.13
C ASP A 70 6.83 -10.05 8.78
N ALA A 71 6.96 -9.20 7.76
CA ALA A 71 7.30 -9.64 6.40
C ALA A 71 8.72 -10.24 6.27
N THR A 72 9.53 -10.23 7.32
CA THR A 72 10.90 -10.78 7.32
C THR A 72 10.98 -12.23 7.79
N GLU A 73 9.94 -12.76 8.43
CA GLU A 73 9.92 -14.15 8.89
C GLU A 73 9.73 -15.13 7.73
N SER A 74 10.49 -16.23 7.70
CA SER A 74 10.48 -17.20 6.60
C SER A 74 9.13 -17.92 6.41
N ASN A 75 8.28 -17.95 7.45
CA ASN A 75 6.94 -18.55 7.44
C ASN A 75 5.82 -17.50 7.27
N SER A 76 6.16 -16.24 6.99
CA SER A 76 5.16 -15.20 6.77
C SER A 76 4.34 -15.48 5.53
N SER A 77 3.02 -15.45 5.69
CA SER A 77 2.07 -15.57 4.58
C SER A 77 0.98 -14.53 4.71
N LEU A 78 0.74 -13.82 3.60
CA LEU A 78 -0.30 -12.82 3.47
C LEU A 78 -1.71 -13.45 3.53
N GLN A 79 -1.84 -14.77 3.33
CA GLN A 79 -3.11 -15.48 3.41
C GLN A 79 -3.75 -15.42 4.80
N SER A 80 -2.94 -15.27 5.84
CA SER A 80 -3.41 -15.11 7.22
C SER A 80 -4.11 -13.77 7.47
N ILE A 81 -3.99 -12.83 6.53
CA ILE A 81 -4.50 -11.46 6.64
C ILE A 81 -5.76 -11.30 5.78
N HIS A 82 -6.87 -11.86 6.24
CA HIS A 82 -8.13 -11.86 5.47
C HIS A 82 -8.63 -10.47 5.04
N SER A 83 -8.32 -9.41 5.80
CA SER A 83 -8.73 -8.05 5.41
C SER A 83 -7.99 -7.51 4.20
N LEU A 84 -6.86 -8.09 3.79
CA LEU A 84 -6.12 -7.64 2.61
C LEU A 84 -6.89 -7.90 1.31
N GLN A 85 -7.59 -9.03 1.19
CA GLN A 85 -8.38 -9.37 -0.01
C GLN A 85 -9.56 -8.42 -0.25
N GLN A 86 -10.06 -7.78 0.82
CA GLN A 86 -11.19 -6.86 0.76
C GLN A 86 -10.75 -5.41 0.51
N ALA A 87 -9.44 -5.15 0.54
CA ALA A 87 -8.90 -3.81 0.39
C ALA A 87 -9.15 -3.26 -1.01
N THR A 88 -9.69 -2.04 -1.05
CA THR A 88 -9.81 -1.23 -2.28
C THR A 88 -8.58 -0.36 -2.50
N HIS A 89 -7.83 -0.08 -1.43
CA HIS A 89 -6.71 0.84 -1.42
C HIS A 89 -5.59 0.28 -0.55
N LEU A 90 -4.35 0.41 -1.01
CA LEU A 90 -3.20 -0.11 -0.28
C LEU A 90 -2.18 1.00 0.01
N LEU A 91 -1.75 1.11 1.27
CA LEU A 91 -0.63 1.92 1.68
C LEU A 91 0.51 1.02 2.16
N ILE A 92 1.64 1.09 1.47
CA ILE A 92 2.87 0.39 1.84
C ILE A 92 3.78 1.38 2.56
N SER A 93 3.85 1.24 3.89
CA SER A 93 4.71 2.04 4.76
C SER A 93 5.88 1.24 5.34
N ILE A 94 6.00 -0.06 5.02
CA ILE A 94 7.14 -0.89 5.43
C ILE A 94 8.36 -0.50 4.57
N PRO A 95 9.48 -0.06 5.17
CA PRO A 95 10.68 0.26 4.42
C PRO A 95 11.44 -1.02 4.00
N PRO A 96 12.28 -0.94 2.96
CA PRO A 96 13.21 -2.01 2.66
C PRO A 96 14.31 -2.07 3.71
N ILE A 97 14.90 -3.25 3.87
CA ILE A 97 15.85 -3.59 4.94
C ILE A 97 17.19 -4.00 4.31
N PRO A 98 18.34 -3.47 4.79
CA PRO A 98 19.67 -3.91 4.35
C PRO A 98 19.84 -5.42 4.38
N GLY A 99 20.40 -5.99 3.32
CA GLY A 99 20.58 -7.44 3.14
C GLY A 99 19.30 -8.23 2.79
N ILE A 100 18.11 -7.65 2.93
CA ILE A 100 16.82 -8.32 2.63
C ILE A 100 16.13 -7.71 1.39
N GLY A 101 16.23 -6.39 1.19
CA GLY A 101 15.44 -5.69 0.19
C GLY A 101 14.07 -5.27 0.72
N ASP A 102 13.08 -5.12 -0.16
CA ASP A 102 11.70 -4.88 0.25
C ASP A 102 11.05 -6.21 0.70
N PRO A 103 10.71 -6.35 1.98
CA PRO A 103 10.29 -7.65 2.51
C PRO A 103 8.92 -8.09 1.99
N LEU A 104 8.05 -7.17 1.57
CA LEU A 104 6.76 -7.53 0.98
C LEU A 104 6.91 -7.98 -0.48
N LEU A 105 7.79 -7.33 -1.24
CA LEU A 105 8.08 -7.76 -2.62
C LEU A 105 8.77 -9.13 -2.68
N ASN A 106 9.45 -9.55 -1.61
CA ASN A 106 9.97 -10.92 -1.48
C ASN A 106 8.86 -11.98 -1.36
N LEU A 107 7.62 -11.58 -1.01
CA LEU A 107 6.42 -12.42 -0.99
C LEU A 107 5.63 -12.33 -2.31
N ASN A 108 6.35 -12.13 -3.43
CA ASN A 108 5.80 -11.74 -4.73
C ASN A 108 4.59 -12.57 -5.20
N GLU A 109 4.63 -13.90 -5.10
CA GLU A 109 3.57 -14.78 -5.60
C GLU A 109 2.27 -14.63 -4.80
N ASP A 110 2.38 -14.60 -3.47
CA ASP A 110 1.24 -14.39 -2.58
C ASP A 110 0.63 -13.00 -2.80
N LEU A 111 1.49 -11.98 -2.92
CA LEU A 111 1.09 -10.61 -3.19
C LEU A 111 0.38 -10.50 -4.54
N ARG A 112 0.97 -11.03 -5.62
CA ARG A 112 0.37 -11.02 -6.97
C ARG A 112 -0.99 -11.68 -6.98
N ARG A 113 -1.12 -12.86 -6.37
CA ARG A 113 -2.40 -13.58 -6.31
C ARG A 113 -3.46 -12.79 -5.55
N ILE A 114 -3.15 -12.32 -4.35
CA ILE A 114 -4.12 -11.58 -3.51
C ILE A 114 -4.56 -10.29 -4.19
N LEU A 115 -3.64 -9.57 -4.83
CA LEU A 115 -3.95 -8.32 -5.50
C LEU A 115 -4.68 -8.52 -6.84
N SER A 116 -4.45 -9.65 -7.54
CA SER A 116 -5.16 -9.98 -8.79
C SER A 116 -6.61 -10.38 -8.55
N ASP A 117 -6.86 -11.10 -7.45
CA ASP A 117 -8.19 -11.62 -7.11
C ASP A 117 -9.04 -10.63 -6.28
N GLY A 118 -8.46 -9.49 -5.91
CA GLY A 118 -9.05 -8.50 -5.00
C GLY A 118 -9.82 -7.37 -5.70
N ASN A 119 -10.27 -6.40 -4.90
CA ASN A 119 -10.95 -5.19 -5.35
C ASN A 119 -10.03 -3.96 -5.40
N LEU A 120 -8.72 -4.16 -5.54
CA LEU A 120 -7.75 -3.09 -5.41
C LEU A 120 -7.88 -2.09 -6.56
N GLU A 121 -8.09 -0.81 -6.23
CA GLU A 121 -8.17 0.30 -7.20
C GLU A 121 -6.78 0.93 -7.41
N TRP A 122 -6.04 1.15 -6.33
CA TRP A 122 -4.66 1.63 -6.38
C TRP A 122 -3.82 1.20 -5.17
N LEU A 123 -2.50 1.26 -5.34
CA LEU A 123 -1.54 1.17 -4.23
C LEU A 123 -0.64 2.39 -4.15
N CYS A 124 -0.20 2.71 -2.93
CA CYS A 124 0.71 3.81 -2.63
C CYS A 124 1.90 3.27 -1.86
N TYR A 125 3.12 3.58 -2.31
CA TYR A 125 4.35 3.26 -1.63
C TYR A 125 4.99 4.53 -1.04
N LEU A 126 5.34 4.47 0.24
CA LEU A 126 6.07 5.54 0.92
C LEU A 126 7.57 5.39 0.70
N SER A 127 8.06 6.15 -0.26
CA SER A 127 9.48 6.31 -0.55
C SER A 127 10.10 7.46 0.28
N SER A 128 11.28 7.93 -0.12
CA SER A 128 12.03 8.98 0.54
C SER A 128 12.74 9.86 -0.47
N THR A 129 12.86 11.16 -0.18
CA THR A 129 13.67 12.08 -0.99
C THR A 129 15.16 11.73 -1.00
N SER A 130 15.63 10.83 -0.13
CA SER A 130 17.01 10.31 -0.16
C SER A 130 17.39 9.63 -1.48
N VAL A 131 16.41 9.22 -2.30
CA VAL A 131 16.64 8.69 -3.65
C VAL A 131 17.31 9.70 -4.58
N TYR A 132 17.14 11.00 -4.35
CA TYR A 132 17.82 12.03 -5.14
C TYR A 132 19.28 12.25 -4.74
N GLY A 133 19.69 11.76 -3.55
CA GLY A 133 21.01 12.05 -3.00
C GLY A 133 21.15 13.52 -2.58
N ASP A 134 22.41 13.97 -2.45
CA ASP A 134 22.70 15.37 -2.18
C ASP A 134 22.54 16.20 -3.46
N CYS A 135 21.60 17.14 -3.45
CA CYS A 135 21.29 18.02 -4.56
C CYS A 135 21.90 19.43 -4.40
N GLY A 136 22.80 19.64 -3.43
CA GLY A 136 23.55 20.89 -3.27
C GLY A 136 22.68 22.11 -2.96
N GLY A 137 21.54 21.92 -2.31
CA GLY A 137 20.59 23.00 -2.00
C GLY A 137 19.67 23.41 -3.15
N ALA A 138 19.68 22.69 -4.28
CA ALA A 138 18.73 22.91 -5.35
C ALA A 138 17.29 22.61 -4.91
N LEU A 139 16.32 23.28 -5.54
CA LEU A 139 14.92 22.86 -5.48
C LEU A 139 14.76 21.59 -6.31
N VAL A 140 14.13 20.58 -5.71
CA VAL A 140 13.99 19.23 -6.27
C VAL A 140 12.52 18.88 -6.32
N ASP A 141 12.07 18.42 -7.48
CA ASP A 141 10.75 17.84 -7.73
C ASP A 141 10.87 16.38 -8.19
N GLU A 142 9.74 15.77 -8.56
CA GLU A 142 9.65 14.37 -8.98
C GLU A 142 10.35 14.06 -10.31
N ASP A 143 10.55 15.07 -11.17
CA ASP A 143 11.23 14.95 -12.46
C ASP A 143 12.76 15.01 -12.32
N HIS A 144 13.28 15.33 -11.13
CA HIS A 144 14.70 15.34 -10.86
C HIS A 144 15.33 13.94 -10.99
N MET A 145 16.57 13.91 -11.48
CA MET A 145 17.30 12.65 -11.67
C MET A 145 17.52 11.94 -10.33
N VAL A 146 17.11 10.68 -10.28
CA VAL A 146 17.36 9.80 -9.13
C VAL A 146 18.85 9.44 -9.07
N ASN A 147 19.49 9.68 -7.92
CA ASN A 147 20.93 9.51 -7.72
C ASN A 147 21.27 9.03 -6.29
N PRO A 148 20.74 7.86 -5.86
CA PRO A 148 20.87 7.39 -4.49
C PRO A 148 22.34 7.06 -4.16
N LYS A 149 22.85 7.63 -3.06
CA LYS A 149 24.24 7.42 -2.63
C LYS A 149 24.38 6.35 -1.55
N SER A 150 23.52 6.38 -0.54
CA SER A 150 23.53 5.40 0.55
C SER A 150 22.92 4.06 0.12
N GLU A 151 23.27 2.98 0.82
CA GLU A 151 22.64 1.67 0.63
C GLU A 151 21.13 1.75 0.85
N SER A 152 20.68 2.41 1.92
CA SER A 152 19.26 2.57 2.23
C SER A 152 18.48 3.32 1.14
N ALA A 153 19.08 4.34 0.51
CA ALA A 153 18.46 5.07 -0.60
C ALA A 153 18.40 4.22 -1.87
N LYS A 154 19.45 3.42 -2.14
CA LYS A 154 19.45 2.48 -3.27
C LYS A 154 18.36 1.43 -3.11
N LEU A 155 18.25 0.82 -1.92
CA LEU A 155 17.20 -0.14 -1.61
C LEU A 155 15.80 0.48 -1.73
N ARG A 156 15.64 1.75 -1.34
CA ARG A 156 14.38 2.48 -1.52
C ARG A 156 14.02 2.62 -3.00
N TYR A 157 15.00 2.98 -3.84
CA TYR A 157 14.77 3.10 -5.28
C TYR A 157 14.53 1.74 -5.96
N GLU A 158 15.20 0.67 -5.52
CA GLU A 158 14.87 -0.69 -5.97
C GLU A 158 13.43 -1.07 -5.61
N ALA A 159 12.97 -0.73 -4.41
CA ALA A 159 11.59 -0.95 -3.99
C ALA A 159 10.60 -0.13 -4.86
N GLU A 160 10.87 1.15 -5.14
CA GLU A 160 10.04 1.95 -6.07
C GLU A 160 9.85 1.22 -7.41
N LYS A 161 10.95 0.77 -8.01
CA LYS A 161 10.92 0.02 -9.27
C LYS A 161 10.13 -1.29 -9.15
N GLY A 162 10.31 -2.02 -8.04
CA GLY A 162 9.60 -3.26 -7.78
C GLY A 162 8.08 -3.09 -7.66
N TRP A 163 7.64 -2.08 -6.91
CA TRP A 163 6.20 -1.76 -6.78
C TRP A 163 5.60 -1.30 -8.11
N LEU A 164 6.32 -0.46 -8.88
CA LEU A 164 5.89 -0.03 -10.21
C LEU A 164 5.78 -1.22 -11.18
N ASN A 165 6.77 -2.11 -11.17
CA ASN A 165 6.74 -3.33 -11.98
C ASN A 165 5.54 -4.21 -11.63
N LEU A 166 5.30 -4.43 -10.33
CA LEU A 166 4.17 -5.22 -9.86
C LEU A 166 2.84 -4.67 -10.37
N VAL A 167 2.57 -3.36 -10.21
CA VAL A 167 1.28 -2.80 -10.66
C VAL A 167 1.12 -2.82 -12.18
N ASN A 168 2.21 -2.65 -12.94
CA ASN A 168 2.15 -2.75 -14.39
C ASN A 168 1.71 -4.15 -14.82
N HIS A 169 2.17 -5.20 -14.13
CA HIS A 169 1.70 -6.56 -14.38
C HIS A 169 0.24 -6.78 -13.99
N LEU A 170 -0.26 -6.07 -12.98
CA LEU A 170 -1.63 -6.17 -12.50
C LEU A 170 -2.60 -5.20 -13.19
N ASN A 171 -2.10 -4.35 -14.09
CA ASN A 171 -2.85 -3.25 -14.71
C ASN A 171 -3.54 -2.33 -13.66
N LEU A 172 -2.80 -2.04 -12.57
CA LEU A 172 -3.25 -1.19 -11.47
C LEU A 172 -2.52 0.16 -11.50
N SER A 173 -3.08 1.14 -10.80
CA SER A 173 -2.40 2.41 -10.55
C SER A 173 -1.50 2.32 -9.31
N ALA A 174 -0.27 2.84 -9.41
CA ALA A 174 0.61 3.06 -8.26
C ALA A 174 0.92 4.54 -8.07
N PHE A 175 1.01 4.94 -6.80
CA PHE A 175 1.50 6.25 -6.38
C PHE A 175 2.77 6.07 -5.55
N ILE A 176 3.85 6.75 -5.92
CA ILE A 176 5.10 6.75 -5.15
C ILE A 176 5.23 8.11 -4.47
N PHE A 177 5.18 8.13 -3.13
CA PHE A 177 5.34 9.37 -2.36
C PHE A 177 6.74 9.42 -1.76
N ARG A 178 7.60 10.28 -2.31
CA ARG A 178 8.96 10.51 -1.83
C ARG A 178 8.94 11.50 -0.67
N LEU A 179 8.90 10.98 0.54
CA LEU A 179 8.74 11.79 1.74
C LEU A 179 10.06 12.47 2.14
N GLY A 180 10.00 13.79 2.35
CA GLY A 180 11.03 14.56 3.04
C GLY A 180 10.93 14.35 4.56
N GLY A 181 12.02 14.65 5.27
CA GLY A 181 12.19 14.40 6.72
C GLY A 181 10.89 14.50 7.50
N ILE A 182 10.38 13.36 7.95
CA ILE A 182 9.09 13.29 8.63
C ILE A 182 9.34 13.46 10.13
N TYR A 183 8.66 14.43 10.73
CA TYR A 183 8.79 14.82 12.13
C TYR A 183 7.41 14.99 12.77
N GLY A 184 7.36 15.04 14.10
CA GLY A 184 6.15 15.27 14.88
C GLY A 184 6.16 14.51 16.21
N PRO A 185 5.18 14.76 17.09
CA PRO A 185 5.09 14.12 18.41
C PRO A 185 5.08 12.59 18.30
N GLY A 186 5.93 11.89 19.07
CA GLY A 186 6.00 10.42 19.08
C GLY A 186 6.82 9.79 17.94
N ARG A 187 7.54 10.59 17.14
CA ARG A 187 8.41 10.12 16.04
C ARG A 187 9.80 9.69 16.52
N SER A 188 10.33 10.43 17.49
CA SER A 188 11.72 10.35 17.95
C SER A 188 11.71 10.65 19.44
N ASP A 189 11.22 9.69 20.21
CA ASP A 189 11.38 9.62 21.66
C ASP A 189 12.34 8.47 22.00
#